data_AF-A0A4R4TEB5-F1
#
_entry.id   AF-A0A4R4TEB5-F1
#
_cell.length_a   1.000
_cell.length_b   1.000
_cell.length_c   1.000
_cell.angle_alpha   90.00
_cell.angle_beta   90.00
_cell.angle_gamma   90.00
#
_symmetry.space_group_name_H-M   'P 1'
#
loop_
_entity.id
_entity.type
_entity.pdbx_description
1 polymer ?
#
loop_
_entity_poly.entity_id
_entity_poly.type
_entity_poly.pdbx_seq_one_letter_code
_entity_poly.pdbx_strand_id
1 'polypeptide(L)'
;MGDETAVQNLELLAVALKPLGYRCVELHEKDEYGFPMPLLWVYARGRAEDVGAVVSVRATAGGTWAYFEAGKGRGWYLSPCDDMESAAQRVDLLLKYRMFPNTEWACGDDYR
;
A
#
# COMPACT_ATOMS: atom_id res chain seq x y z
N MET A 1 19.16 -5.17 11.19
CA MET A 1 18.57 -4.21 12.14
C MET A 1 17.56 -3.27 11.48
N GLY A 2 17.89 -2.52 10.42
CA GLY A 2 16.90 -1.70 9.70
C GLY A 2 15.87 -2.54 8.91
N ASP A 3 16.38 -3.56 8.21
CA ASP A 3 15.57 -4.46 7.39
C ASP A 3 14.54 -5.27 8.20
N GLU A 4 14.99 -5.91 9.29
CA GLU A 4 14.11 -6.66 10.21
C GLU A 4 13.00 -5.78 10.82
N THR A 5 13.32 -4.53 11.17
CA THR A 5 12.31 -3.59 11.69
C THR A 5 11.28 -3.25 10.62
N ALA A 6 11.71 -3.08 9.37
CA ALA A 6 10.80 -2.83 8.25
C ALA A 6 9.89 -4.04 7.99
N VAL A 7 10.45 -5.26 7.97
CA VAL A 7 9.68 -6.51 7.82
C VAL A 7 8.63 -6.63 8.92
N GLN A 8 9.02 -6.46 10.19
CA GLN A 8 8.09 -6.59 11.31
C GLN A 8 6.92 -5.59 11.22
N ASN A 9 7.18 -4.34 10.83
CA ASN A 9 6.11 -3.37 10.62
C ASN A 9 5.19 -3.74 9.44
N LEU A 10 5.74 -4.26 8.34
CA LEU A 10 4.93 -4.74 7.22
C LEU A 10 4.05 -5.95 7.61
N GLU A 11 4.56 -6.87 8.42
CA GLU A 11 3.79 -7.99 8.96
C GLU A 11 2.62 -7.50 9.83
N LEU A 12 2.85 -6.50 10.70
CA LEU A 12 1.80 -5.89 11.52
C LEU A 12 0.73 -5.22 10.65
N LEU A 13 1.14 -4.49 9.62
CA LEU A 13 0.21 -3.90 8.66
C LEU A 13 -0.60 -4.97 7.92
N ALA A 14 0.04 -6.08 7.53
CA ALA A 14 -0.66 -7.20 6.88
C ALA A 14 -1.72 -7.82 7.80
N VAL A 15 -1.46 -7.93 9.10
CA VAL A 15 -2.45 -8.38 10.10
C VAL A 15 -3.64 -7.43 10.17
N ALA A 16 -3.40 -6.11 10.16
CA ALA A 16 -4.46 -5.10 10.19
C ALA A 16 -5.32 -5.07 8.91
N LEU A 17 -4.75 -5.43 7.76
CA LEU A 17 -5.43 -5.42 6.46
C LEU A 17 -6.27 -6.68 6.19
N LYS A 18 -5.91 -7.83 6.76
CA LYS A 18 -6.65 -9.09 6.62
C LYS A 18 -8.15 -8.97 6.97
N PRO A 19 -8.57 -8.39 8.12
CA PRO A 19 -10.00 -8.26 8.44
C PRO A 19 -10.76 -7.33 7.49
N LEU A 20 -10.06 -6.45 6.75
CA LEU A 20 -10.66 -5.60 5.71
C LEU A 20 -10.85 -6.34 4.37
N GLY A 21 -10.47 -7.62 4.29
CA GLY A 21 -10.67 -8.47 3.11
C GLY A 21 -9.51 -8.43 2.10
N TYR A 22 -8.40 -7.77 2.44
CA TYR A 22 -7.24 -7.69 1.56
C TYR A 22 -6.32 -8.90 1.69
N ARG A 23 -5.66 -9.23 0.57
CA ARG A 23 -4.55 -10.18 0.53
C ARG A 23 -3.24 -9.41 0.59
N CYS A 24 -2.27 -9.97 1.29
CA CYS A 24 -0.96 -9.36 1.50
C CYS A 24 0.11 -10.36 1.08
N VAL A 25 1.04 -9.93 0.23
CA VAL A 25 2.18 -10.73 -0.25
C VAL A 25 3.45 -9.95 0.03
N GLU A 26 4.29 -10.53 0.87
CA GLU A 26 5.63 -10.01 1.11
C GLU A 26 6.49 -10.17 -0.14
N LEU A 27 7.04 -9.04 -0.58
CA LEU A 27 8.01 -8.96 -1.64
C LEU A 27 9.35 -8.68 -0.95
N HIS A 28 10.01 -9.77 -0.55
CA HIS A 28 11.37 -9.70 -0.01
C HIS A 28 12.36 -9.29 -1.09
N GLU A 29 13.46 -8.65 -0.68
CA GLU A 29 14.57 -8.29 -1.56
C GLU A 29 14.94 -9.48 -2.46
N LYS A 30 14.54 -9.37 -3.71
CA LYS A 30 15.15 -10.07 -4.82
C LYS A 30 15.52 -8.98 -5.80
N ASP A 31 16.79 -8.93 -6.18
CA ASP A 31 17.34 -8.04 -7.22
C ASP A 31 16.43 -7.94 -8.46
N GLU A 32 15.63 -8.98 -8.71
CA GLU A 32 14.60 -9.12 -9.73
C GLU A 32 13.54 -7.99 -9.75
N TYR A 33 13.25 -7.33 -8.63
CA TYR A 33 12.23 -6.28 -8.54
C TYR A 33 12.78 -4.85 -8.45
N GLY A 34 14.10 -4.69 -8.31
CA GLY A 34 14.77 -3.38 -8.34
C GLY A 34 14.51 -2.45 -7.15
N PHE A 35 14.03 -2.97 -6.01
CA PHE A 35 13.83 -2.20 -4.78
C PHE A 35 14.75 -2.69 -3.66
N PRO A 36 15.64 -1.84 -3.10
CA PRO A 36 16.61 -2.23 -2.07
C PRO A 36 15.99 -2.19 -0.65
N MET A 37 14.74 -2.62 -0.52
CA MET A 37 14.01 -2.61 0.74
C MET A 37 12.82 -3.58 0.73
N PRO A 38 12.37 -4.07 1.91
CA PRO A 38 11.18 -4.90 2.03
C PRO A 38 9.93 -4.17 1.54
N LEU A 39 9.11 -4.91 0.81
CA LEU A 39 7.86 -4.41 0.25
C LEU A 39 6.71 -5.35 0.60
N LEU A 40 5.51 -4.79 0.72
CA LEU A 40 4.27 -5.54 0.90
C LEU A 40 3.31 -5.19 -0.24
N TRP A 41 2.98 -6.16 -1.08
CA TRP A 41 1.91 -6.00 -2.04
C TRP A 41 0.57 -6.31 -1.38
N VAL A 42 -0.29 -5.31 -1.30
CA VAL A 42 -1.66 -5.40 -0.78
C VAL A 42 -2.60 -5.33 -1.97
N TYR A 43 -3.50 -6.31 -2.10
CA TYR A 43 -4.44 -6.34 -3.22
C TYR A 43 -5.79 -6.95 -2.83
N ALA A 44 -6.80 -6.60 -3.61
CA ALA A 44 -8.04 -7.36 -3.67
C ALA A 44 -8.17 -8.01 -5.06
N ARG A 45 -8.79 -9.19 -5.09
CA ARG A 45 -9.12 -9.85 -6.35
C ARG A 45 -10.21 -9.08 -7.08
N GLY A 46 -9.91 -8.55 -8.25
CA GLY A 46 -10.92 -7.99 -9.14
C GLY A 46 -11.52 -9.06 -10.07
N ARG A 47 -12.54 -8.67 -10.84
CA ARG A 47 -13.16 -9.55 -11.85
C ARG A 47 -12.30 -9.75 -13.10
N ALA A 48 -11.52 -8.74 -13.47
CA ALA A 48 -10.65 -8.76 -14.65
C ALA A 48 -9.16 -8.76 -14.28
N GLU A 49 -8.79 -7.94 -13.30
CA GLU A 49 -7.42 -7.81 -12.81
C GLU A 49 -7.40 -7.59 -11.29
N ASP A 50 -6.32 -8.02 -10.64
CA ASP A 50 -6.09 -7.76 -9.22
C ASP A 50 -5.73 -6.27 -9.04
N VAL A 51 -6.46 -5.59 -8.15
CA VAL A 51 -6.22 -4.17 -7.86
C VAL A 51 -5.42 -4.09 -6.57
N GLY A 52 -4.24 -3.46 -6.63
CA GLY A 52 -3.32 -3.43 -5.50
C GLY A 52 -2.53 -2.15 -5.32
N ALA A 53 -1.78 -2.12 -4.22
CA ALA A 53 -0.83 -1.10 -3.82
C ALA A 53 0.39 -1.80 -3.24
N VAL A 54 1.57 -1.24 -3.48
CA VAL A 54 2.79 -1.73 -2.85
C VAL A 54 3.10 -0.79 -1.68
N VAL A 55 3.45 -1.32 -0.52
CA VAL A 55 3.78 -0.56 0.68
C VAL A 55 5.23 -0.85 1.07
N SER A 56 5.94 0.18 1.50
CA SER A 56 7.29 0.12 2.05
C SER A 56 7.31 0.75 3.44
N VAL A 57 8.32 0.41 4.24
CA VAL A 57 8.57 1.02 5.54
C VAL A 57 9.93 1.71 5.51
N ARG A 58 10.01 2.96 5.97
CA ARG A 58 11.24 3.77 5.92
C ARG A 58 11.45 4.50 7.25
N ALA A 59 12.72 4.61 7.64
CA ALA A 59 13.11 5.46 8.76
C ALA A 59 12.86 6.93 8.40
N THR A 60 12.35 7.71 9.34
CA THR A 60 12.11 9.15 9.20
C THR A 60 13.12 9.96 10.02
N ALA A 61 13.23 11.25 9.71
CA ALA A 61 14.03 12.18 10.52
C ALA A 61 13.43 12.23 11.94
N GLY A 62 14.15 11.67 12.92
CA GLY A 62 13.67 11.49 14.30
C GLY A 62 13.83 10.07 14.85
N GLY A 63 14.30 9.12 14.04
CA GLY A 63 14.55 7.74 14.50
C GLY A 63 13.28 6.89 14.59
N THR A 64 12.15 7.41 14.11
CA THR A 64 10.88 6.69 13.96
C THR A 64 10.77 6.05 12.58
N TRP A 65 9.75 5.22 12.39
CA TRP A 65 9.46 4.55 11.12
C TRP A 65 8.07 4.94 10.61
N ALA A 66 7.89 4.93 9.30
CA ALA A 66 6.59 5.21 8.69
C ALA A 66 6.32 4.32 7.48
N TYR A 67 5.03 4.07 7.25
CA TYR A 67 4.50 3.38 6.08
C TYR A 67 4.37 4.34 4.90
N PHE A 68 4.80 3.89 3.73
CA PHE A 68 4.69 4.64 2.48
C PHE A 68 4.13 3.75 1.38
N GLU A 69 3.23 4.27 0.57
CA GLU A 69 2.91 3.64 -0.70
C GLU A 69 4.14 3.74 -1.63
N ALA A 70 4.61 2.61 -2.16
CA ALA A 70 5.63 2.53 -3.19
C ALA A 70 4.99 2.64 -4.58
N GLY A 71 5.44 3.62 -5.36
CA GLY A 71 5.01 3.85 -6.74
C GLY A 71 6.15 4.42 -7.59
N LYS A 72 5.92 4.61 -8.90
CA LYS A 72 6.87 5.28 -9.80
C LYS A 72 6.98 6.77 -9.42
N GLY A 73 7.77 7.10 -8.40
CA GLY A 73 7.99 8.47 -7.93
C GLY A 73 8.30 8.57 -6.44
N ARG A 74 8.06 9.74 -5.84
CA ARG A 74 8.10 9.91 -4.38
C ARG A 74 6.87 9.22 -3.78
N GLY A 75 7.09 8.05 -3.18
CA GLY A 75 6.04 7.28 -2.51
C GLY A 75 5.20 8.13 -1.53
N TRP A 76 3.91 7.84 -1.46
CA TRP A 76 2.96 8.61 -0.67
C TRP A 76 3.03 8.20 0.80
N TYR A 77 3.13 9.19 1.72
CA TYR A 77 3.11 8.92 3.16
C TYR A 77 1.73 8.40 3.59
N LEU A 78 1.70 7.25 4.27
CA LEU A 78 0.47 6.69 4.81
C LEU A 78 0.32 7.08 6.28
N SER A 79 1.18 6.57 7.15
CA SER A 79 1.06 6.69 8.60
C SER A 79 2.40 6.46 9.27
N PRO A 80 2.63 6.96 10.50
CA PRO A 80 3.76 6.48 11.29
C PRO A 80 3.52 5.02 11.71
N CYS A 81 4.59 4.29 12.01
CA CYS A 81 4.50 2.84 12.28
C CYS A 81 3.82 2.48 13.61
N ASP A 82 3.74 3.43 14.55
CA ASP A 82 3.00 3.31 15.81
C ASP A 82 1.48 3.40 15.63
N ASP A 83 0.99 3.80 14.45
CA ASP A 83 -0.42 3.85 14.10
C ASP A 83 -0.71 3.03 12.82
N MET A 84 -0.65 1.71 12.99
CA MET A 84 -0.94 0.73 11.94
C MET A 84 -2.41 0.75 11.47
N GLU A 85 -3.35 1.11 12.36
CA GLU A 85 -4.77 1.17 12.02
C GLU A 85 -5.04 2.30 11.01
N SER A 86 -4.47 3.49 11.25
CA SER A 86 -4.50 4.61 10.31
C SER A 86 -3.82 4.28 8.98
N ALA A 87 -2.76 3.45 8.99
CA ALA A 87 -2.11 2.97 7.77
C ALA A 87 -3.05 2.06 6.98
N ALA A 88 -3.68 1.08 7.65
CA ALA A 88 -4.61 0.14 7.03
C ALA A 88 -5.83 0.87 6.42
N GLN A 89 -6.38 1.86 7.13
CA GLN A 89 -7.49 2.68 6.62
C GLN A 89 -7.11 3.47 5.37
N ARG A 90 -5.91 4.06 5.32
CA ARG A 90 -5.44 4.79 4.14
C ARG A 90 -5.21 3.88 2.95
N VAL A 91 -4.68 2.67 3.17
CA VAL A 91 -4.55 1.66 2.13
C VAL A 91 -5.93 1.20 1.63
N ASP A 92 -6.88 0.98 2.54
CA ASP A 92 -8.27 0.62 2.20
C ASP A 92 -8.93 1.68 1.31
N LEU A 93 -8.83 2.96 1.70
CA LEU A 93 -9.34 4.08 0.90
C LEU A 93 -8.68 4.17 -0.48
N LEU A 94 -7.35 4.02 -0.54
CA LEU A 94 -6.60 4.01 -1.79
C LEU A 94 -7.08 2.88 -2.72
N LEU A 95 -7.23 1.67 -2.19
CA LEU A 95 -7.66 0.51 -2.98
C LEU A 95 -9.12 0.62 -3.42
N LYS A 96 -10.01 1.14 -2.56
CA LYS A 96 -11.40 1.45 -2.93
C LYS A 96 -11.46 2.47 -4.07
N TYR A 97 -10.66 3.54 -3.99
CA TYR A 97 -10.58 4.54 -5.07
C TYR A 97 -10.11 3.92 -6.40
N ARG A 98 -9.14 3.00 -6.35
CA ARG A 98 -8.67 2.28 -7.54
C ARG A 98 -9.69 1.30 -8.12
N MET A 99 -10.49 0.64 -7.28
CA MET A 99 -11.54 -0.29 -7.72
C MET A 99 -12.76 0.41 -8.31
N PHE A 100 -13.06 1.63 -7.83
CA PHE A 100 -14.21 2.41 -8.26
C PHE A 100 -13.77 3.77 -8.83
N PRO A 101 -13.03 3.80 -9.96
CA PRO A 101 -12.43 5.03 -10.48
C PRO A 101 -13.45 6.05 -11.04
N ASN A 102 -14.76 5.76 -11.04
CA ASN A 102 -15.80 6.62 -11.59
C ASN A 102 -17.07 6.60 -10.70
N THR A 103 -17.15 7.51 -9.71
CA THR A 103 -18.47 7.86 -9.13
C THR A 103 -19.07 9.12 -9.76
N GLU A 104 -18.28 9.97 -10.42
CA GLU A 104 -18.71 11.10 -11.27
C GLU A 104 -17.55 11.22 -12.29
N TRP A 105 -17.72 11.07 -13.61
CA TRP A 105 -17.83 12.13 -14.63
C TRP A 105 -18.14 11.48 -16.02
N ALA A 106 -19.16 10.63 -16.10
CA ALA A 106 -19.62 10.06 -17.37
C ALA A 106 -21.00 10.62 -17.79
N CYS A 107 -21.21 11.92 -17.57
CA CYS A 107 -22.34 12.61 -18.18
C CYS A 107 -21.84 13.93 -18.79
N GLY A 108 -21.72 13.94 -20.11
CA GLY A 108 -21.42 15.16 -20.84
C GLY A 108 -20.53 14.97 -22.06
N ASP A 109 -20.83 14.01 -22.93
CA ASP A 109 -20.46 14.09 -24.35
C ASP A 109 -21.55 13.39 -25.16
N ASP A 110 -22.73 14.03 -25.21
CA ASP A 110 -23.71 13.80 -26.26
C ASP A 110 -23.38 14.80 -27.38
N TYR A 111 -22.55 14.36 -28.33
CA TYR A 111 -22.33 15.08 -29.58
C TYR A 111 -23.50 14.76 -30.51
N ARG A 112 -24.36 15.76 -30.75
CA ARG A 112 -25.23 15.81 -31.92
C ARG A 112 -24.79 16.91 -32.87
#